data_AF-A0A4P6Q2C7-F1
#
_entry.id   AF-A0A4P6Q2C7-F1
#
_cell.length_a   1.000
_cell.length_b   1.000
_cell.length_c   1.000
_cell.angle_alpha   90.00
_cell.angle_beta   90.00
_cell.angle_gamma   90.00
#
_symmetry.space_group_name_H-M   'P 1'
#
loop_
_entity.id
_entity.type
_entity.pdbx_description
1 polymer ?
#
loop_
_entity_poly.entity_id
_entity_poly.type
_entity_poly.pdbx_seq_one_letter_code
_entity_poly.pdbx_strand_id
1 'polypeptide(L)'
;MPEALGAIADLDGGEGNRQHLSTPTDRRAEPALRIDLNSDLGESFGNWRLGDDAALLSIVTSANVACGFHAGDPSVLRTACAGAAEHGVAIGAQVGYRDLAGFGRRFIDMSPTDLTNDVLYQIGALEAMAHAAGQRVRYVKPHGALYNAIVYHEEQAAAVAEAVATYDPALPVLGLPGSVWLGRAEQAGLRTVGEAFADRAYTPEGTLVPRREPGAVLHDPQEIARRCLDMVRGEPVAAVDGTPVRIQAESLCVHGDSPGAVGIAREVAERLRGSGVELVPFTGTAP
;
A
#
# COMPACT_ATOMS: atom_id res chain seq x y z
N MET A 1 54.61 75.44 14.50
CA MET A 1 53.57 76.39 14.05
C MET A 1 52.26 75.61 14.05
N PRO A 2 51.17 76.13 14.63
CA PRO A 2 50.90 75.99 16.08
C PRO A 2 49.51 75.37 16.40
N GLU A 3 49.28 75.17 17.71
CA GLU A 3 48.01 75.22 18.47
C GLU A 3 46.92 74.15 18.21
N ALA A 4 46.55 73.28 19.17
CA ALA A 4 45.95 73.44 20.51
C ALA A 4 44.41 73.59 20.49
N LEU A 5 43.73 72.72 21.25
CA LEU A 5 42.42 72.83 21.95
C LEU A 5 41.94 71.38 22.24
N GLY A 6 41.95 70.86 23.47
CA GLY A 6 40.98 71.14 24.55
C GLY A 6 39.73 70.26 24.36
N ALA A 7 39.09 69.58 25.30
CA ALA A 7 39.16 69.46 26.75
C ALA A 7 38.20 68.31 27.19
N ILE A 8 38.57 67.58 28.25
CA ILE A 8 37.77 67.12 29.42
C ILE A 8 36.32 66.60 29.21
N ALA A 9 36.03 65.35 29.62
CA ALA A 9 35.15 65.02 30.77
C ALA A 9 34.74 63.53 30.80
N ASP A 10 34.92 62.92 31.98
CA ASP A 10 34.30 61.68 32.43
C ASP A 10 32.77 61.77 32.48
N LEU A 11 32.07 60.64 32.27
CA LEU A 11 31.32 59.92 33.33
C LEU A 11 30.31 58.90 32.75
N ASP A 12 30.27 57.77 33.46
CA ASP A 12 29.15 56.85 33.67
C ASP A 12 28.62 55.92 32.58
N GLY A 13 28.67 54.63 32.92
CA GLY A 13 27.44 53.86 33.07
C GLY A 13 27.27 52.67 32.15
N GLY A 14 27.25 51.47 32.74
CA GLY A 14 26.40 50.38 32.25
C GLY A 14 27.11 49.09 31.89
N GLU A 15 27.18 48.17 32.85
CA GLU A 15 27.25 46.73 32.59
C GLU A 15 26.05 46.31 31.72
N GLY A 16 26.31 46.04 30.45
CA GLY A 16 25.33 45.52 29.49
C GLY A 16 25.61 44.06 29.16
N ASN A 17 24.95 43.17 29.89
CA ASN A 17 24.85 41.73 29.68
C ASN A 17 24.63 41.38 28.18
N ARG A 18 25.67 40.88 27.49
CA ARG A 18 25.51 40.34 26.12
C ARG A 18 24.85 38.97 26.21
N GLN A 19 23.53 38.96 26.12
CA GLN A 19 22.78 37.75 25.79
C GLN A 19 23.21 37.29 24.40
N HIS A 20 23.87 36.14 24.38
CA HIS A 20 24.17 35.39 23.17
C HIS A 20 22.84 34.86 22.62
N LEU A 21 22.21 35.63 21.72
CA LEU A 21 21.08 35.16 20.94
C LEU A 21 21.62 34.09 19.98
N SER A 22 21.50 32.83 20.39
CA SER A 22 21.64 31.70 19.49
C SER A 22 20.52 31.80 18.45
N THR A 23 20.90 32.03 17.20
CA THR A 23 20.03 31.81 16.04
C THR A 23 19.44 30.40 16.14
N PRO A 24 18.12 30.21 15.95
CA PRO A 24 17.55 28.88 15.88
C PRO A 24 18.20 28.15 14.70
N THR A 25 19.05 27.17 15.01
CA THR A 25 19.55 26.22 14.03
C THR A 25 18.36 25.59 13.34
N ASP A 26 18.38 25.70 12.02
CA ASP A 26 17.56 25.00 11.03
C ASP A 26 17.34 23.54 11.48
N ARG A 27 16.23 23.30 12.18
CA ARG A 27 15.73 21.96 12.43
C ARG A 27 15.29 21.46 11.07
N ARG A 28 16.19 20.79 10.34
CA ARG A 28 15.79 19.95 9.20
C ARG A 28 14.57 19.17 9.66
N ALA A 29 13.41 19.47 9.07
CA ALA A 29 12.19 18.75 9.36
C ALA A 29 12.51 17.26 9.19
N GLU A 30 12.26 16.46 10.23
CA GLU A 30 12.34 15.02 10.07
C GLU A 30 11.44 14.63 8.89
N PRO A 31 11.91 13.77 7.97
CA PRO A 31 11.11 13.41 6.82
C PRO A 31 9.77 12.85 7.31
N ALA A 32 8.67 13.41 6.82
CA ALA A 32 7.33 12.95 7.18
C ALA A 32 7.20 11.46 6.83
N LEU A 33 6.69 10.67 7.77
CA LEU A 33 6.38 9.26 7.53
C LEU A 33 5.34 9.18 6.40
N ARG A 34 5.58 8.30 5.44
CA ARG A 34 4.73 8.10 4.26
C ARG A 34 4.32 6.65 4.16
N ILE A 35 3.07 6.41 3.80
CA ILE A 35 2.57 5.06 3.53
C ILE A 35 1.50 5.11 2.44
N ASP A 36 1.46 4.08 1.61
CA ASP A 36 0.32 3.82 0.74
C ASP A 36 -0.79 3.10 1.50
N LEU A 37 -2.03 3.46 1.21
CA LEU A 37 -3.22 2.73 1.65
C LEU A 37 -3.86 2.09 0.42
N ASN A 38 -3.88 0.76 0.35
CA ASN A 38 -4.45 0.01 -0.77
C ASN A 38 -5.74 -0.72 -0.40
N SER A 39 -6.63 -0.93 -1.37
CA SER A 39 -7.80 -1.79 -1.21
C SER A 39 -8.14 -2.54 -2.49
N ASP A 40 -8.73 -3.72 -2.33
CA ASP A 40 -9.22 -4.58 -3.41
C ASP A 40 -10.60 -4.08 -3.87
N LEU A 41 -10.72 -3.67 -5.14
CA LEU A 41 -11.90 -3.02 -5.72
C LEU A 41 -12.29 -3.65 -7.06
N GLY A 42 -13.45 -3.26 -7.59
CA GLY A 42 -13.93 -3.77 -8.88
C GLY A 42 -14.31 -5.25 -8.82
N GLU A 43 -14.60 -5.78 -7.62
CA GLU A 43 -14.85 -7.20 -7.39
C GLU A 43 -16.34 -7.59 -7.54
N SER A 44 -17.21 -6.66 -7.93
CA SER A 44 -18.57 -6.97 -8.36
C SER A 44 -18.58 -7.78 -9.67
N PHE A 45 -19.66 -8.50 -9.98
CA PHE A 45 -19.76 -9.28 -11.24
C PHE A 45 -21.21 -9.46 -11.69
N GLY A 46 -21.52 -9.00 -12.90
CA GLY A 46 -22.87 -9.02 -13.47
C GLY A 46 -23.86 -8.30 -12.57
N ASN A 47 -24.84 -9.03 -12.03
CA ASN A 47 -25.84 -8.50 -11.09
C ASN A 47 -25.40 -8.61 -9.63
N TRP A 48 -24.28 -9.28 -9.34
CA TRP A 48 -23.75 -9.38 -7.99
C TRP A 48 -22.96 -8.10 -7.64
N ARG A 49 -23.17 -7.61 -6.42
CA ARG A 49 -22.55 -6.40 -5.89
C ARG A 49 -21.77 -6.76 -4.63
N LEU A 50 -20.54 -6.28 -4.56
CA LEU A 50 -19.64 -6.45 -3.42
C LEU A 50 -19.00 -5.10 -3.08
N GLY A 51 -18.90 -4.82 -1.78
CA GLY A 51 -18.22 -3.64 -1.26
C GLY A 51 -18.91 -2.31 -1.59
N ASP A 52 -18.21 -1.23 -1.26
CA ASP A 52 -18.56 0.15 -1.59
C ASP A 52 -17.31 0.82 -2.17
N ASP A 53 -17.02 0.49 -3.44
CA ASP A 53 -15.83 0.97 -4.15
C ASP A 53 -15.75 2.50 -4.16
N ALA A 54 -16.89 3.19 -4.32
CA ALA A 54 -16.93 4.65 -4.34
C ALA A 54 -16.49 5.24 -2.99
N ALA A 55 -16.97 4.69 -1.87
CA ALA A 55 -16.53 5.14 -0.56
C ALA A 55 -15.05 4.84 -0.31
N LEU A 56 -14.55 3.66 -0.72
CA LEU A 56 -13.15 3.29 -0.55
C LEU A 56 -12.21 4.18 -1.38
N LEU A 57 -12.58 4.49 -2.62
CA LEU A 57 -11.80 5.39 -3.50
C LEU A 57 -11.64 6.80 -2.93
N SER A 58 -12.55 7.25 -2.07
CA SER A 58 -12.40 8.53 -1.35
C SER A 58 -11.39 8.49 -0.18
N ILE A 59 -10.90 7.29 0.16
CA ILE A 59 -10.05 7.05 1.35
C ILE A 59 -8.64 6.60 0.94
N VAL A 60 -8.56 5.63 0.02
CA VAL A 60 -7.32 4.92 -0.34
C VAL A 60 -6.47 5.71 -1.34
N THR A 61 -5.19 5.35 -1.47
CA THR A 61 -4.26 5.94 -2.44
C THR A 61 -3.98 5.03 -3.62
N SER A 62 -4.19 3.72 -3.45
CA SER A 62 -4.06 2.71 -4.51
C SER A 62 -5.25 1.74 -4.51
N ALA A 63 -5.69 1.33 -5.69
CA ALA A 63 -6.80 0.41 -5.92
C ALA A 63 -6.31 -0.84 -6.65
N ASN A 64 -6.40 -2.00 -6.01
CA ASN A 64 -6.16 -3.29 -6.66
C ASN A 64 -7.46 -3.67 -7.37
N VAL A 65 -7.55 -3.38 -8.66
CA VAL A 65 -8.77 -3.63 -9.44
C VAL A 65 -8.74 -5.05 -10.00
N ALA A 66 -9.83 -5.80 -9.78
CA ALA A 66 -9.99 -7.14 -10.32
C ALA A 66 -9.81 -7.19 -11.85
N CYS A 67 -9.49 -8.37 -12.38
CA CYS A 67 -9.14 -8.53 -13.80
C CYS A 67 -10.02 -9.54 -14.57
N GLY A 68 -11.18 -9.90 -14.03
CA GLY A 68 -12.18 -10.74 -14.70
C GLY A 68 -12.09 -12.25 -14.46
N PHE A 69 -11.09 -12.71 -13.71
CA PHE A 69 -10.89 -14.13 -13.46
C PHE A 69 -11.48 -14.60 -12.13
N HIS A 70 -11.17 -13.90 -11.04
CA HIS A 70 -11.80 -14.14 -9.74
C HIS A 70 -13.07 -13.31 -9.53
N ALA A 71 -13.10 -12.12 -10.14
CA ALA A 71 -14.17 -11.13 -10.04
C ALA A 71 -14.02 -10.05 -11.14
N GLY A 72 -15.01 -9.15 -11.28
CA GLY A 72 -14.94 -7.97 -12.15
C GLY A 72 -15.28 -8.24 -13.62
N ASP A 73 -16.49 -7.90 -14.07
CA ASP A 73 -16.81 -7.90 -15.50
C ASP A 73 -16.40 -6.56 -16.18
N PRO A 74 -16.33 -6.47 -17.52
CA PRO A 74 -15.85 -5.27 -18.20
C PRO A 74 -16.53 -3.96 -17.79
N SER A 75 -17.82 -3.99 -17.44
CA SER A 75 -18.56 -2.79 -17.01
C SER A 75 -18.16 -2.38 -15.60
N VAL A 76 -17.97 -3.35 -14.70
CA VAL A 76 -17.44 -3.12 -13.36
C VAL A 76 -16.03 -2.57 -13.42
N LEU A 77 -15.15 -3.19 -14.22
CA LEU A 77 -13.74 -2.76 -14.33
C LEU A 77 -13.62 -1.34 -14.86
N ARG A 78 -14.39 -0.99 -15.91
CA ARG A 78 -14.42 0.36 -16.45
C ARG A 78 -14.92 1.39 -15.43
N THR A 79 -15.92 1.03 -14.63
CA THR A 79 -16.46 1.89 -13.56
C THR A 79 -15.42 2.10 -12.45
N ALA A 80 -14.75 1.03 -12.00
CA ALA A 80 -13.68 1.13 -11.00
C ALA A 80 -12.51 1.98 -11.49
N CYS A 81 -12.08 1.81 -12.74
CA CYS A 81 -11.00 2.61 -13.34
C CYS A 81 -11.39 4.10 -13.46
N ALA A 82 -12.62 4.40 -13.89
CA ALA A 82 -13.12 5.77 -13.96
C ALA A 82 -13.17 6.42 -12.57
N GLY A 83 -13.71 5.71 -11.57
CA GLY A 83 -13.74 6.21 -10.19
C GLY A 83 -12.34 6.45 -9.62
N ALA A 84 -11.38 5.54 -9.89
CA ALA A 84 -10.00 5.73 -9.47
C ALA A 84 -9.35 6.96 -10.13
N ALA A 85 -9.60 7.17 -11.42
CA ALA A 85 -9.13 8.35 -12.15
C ALA A 85 -9.69 9.65 -11.54
N GLU A 86 -11.00 9.69 -11.23
CA GLU A 86 -11.66 10.85 -10.63
C GLU A 86 -11.07 11.21 -9.26
N HIS A 87 -10.65 10.21 -8.49
CA HIS A 87 -10.09 10.40 -7.14
C HIS A 87 -8.56 10.53 -7.11
N GLY A 88 -7.88 10.42 -8.26
CA GLY A 88 -6.41 10.41 -8.33
C GLY A 88 -5.77 9.18 -7.67
N VAL A 89 -6.51 8.06 -7.59
CA VAL A 89 -6.08 6.80 -6.99
C VAL A 89 -5.29 5.99 -8.02
N ALA A 90 -4.15 5.42 -7.60
CA ALA A 90 -3.33 4.58 -8.47
C ALA A 90 -4.03 3.26 -8.78
N ILE A 91 -4.14 2.89 -10.06
CA ILE A 91 -4.76 1.63 -10.49
C ILE A 91 -3.70 0.53 -10.53
N GLY A 92 -3.91 -0.57 -9.82
CA GLY A 92 -3.11 -1.79 -9.90
C GLY A 92 -3.91 -2.98 -10.40
N ALA A 93 -3.26 -3.88 -11.14
CA ALA A 93 -3.89 -5.12 -11.57
C ALA A 93 -3.93 -6.14 -10.43
N GLN A 94 -5.14 -6.49 -10.03
CA GLN A 94 -5.39 -7.53 -9.05
C GLN A 94 -5.59 -8.88 -9.76
N VAL A 95 -4.47 -9.58 -10.01
CA VAL A 95 -4.45 -10.80 -10.84
C VAL A 95 -4.72 -12.04 -10.01
N GLY A 96 -5.54 -12.97 -10.50
CA GLY A 96 -5.94 -14.15 -9.75
C GLY A 96 -6.04 -15.41 -10.60
N TYR A 97 -6.31 -16.52 -9.92
CA TYR A 97 -6.70 -17.75 -10.60
C TYR A 97 -8.03 -17.57 -11.34
N ARG A 98 -8.20 -18.29 -12.44
CA ARG A 98 -9.45 -18.38 -13.20
C ARG A 98 -10.51 -19.19 -12.46
N ASP A 99 -11.00 -18.63 -11.35
CA ASP A 99 -11.93 -19.28 -10.44
C ASP A 99 -12.98 -18.31 -9.92
N LEU A 100 -13.88 -17.90 -10.81
CA LEU A 100 -14.99 -17.00 -10.45
C LEU A 100 -15.88 -17.61 -9.35
N ALA A 101 -16.17 -18.92 -9.43
CA ALA A 101 -17.05 -19.59 -8.47
C ALA A 101 -16.46 -19.67 -7.05
N GLY A 102 -15.14 -19.83 -6.95
CA GLY A 102 -14.42 -19.78 -5.68
C GLY A 102 -13.86 -18.40 -5.33
N PHE A 103 -14.21 -17.37 -6.11
CA PHE A 103 -13.69 -15.99 -5.96
C PHE A 103 -12.15 -15.94 -5.92
N GLY A 104 -11.48 -16.83 -6.66
CA GLY A 104 -10.02 -16.94 -6.64
C GLY A 104 -9.42 -17.35 -5.29
N ARG A 105 -10.21 -17.89 -4.35
CA ARG A 105 -9.78 -18.28 -3.00
C ARG A 105 -9.50 -19.78 -2.84
N ARG A 106 -9.41 -20.52 -3.95
CA ARG A 106 -8.97 -21.92 -3.96
C ARG A 106 -7.62 -22.02 -4.65
N PHE A 107 -6.70 -22.79 -4.06
CA PHE A 107 -5.45 -23.11 -4.74
C PHE A 107 -5.75 -23.92 -6.00
N ILE A 108 -5.09 -23.56 -7.10
CA ILE A 108 -5.14 -24.29 -8.36
C ILE A 108 -3.70 -24.62 -8.73
N ASP A 109 -3.46 -25.91 -8.89
CA ASP A 109 -2.20 -26.39 -9.44
C ASP A 109 -2.22 -26.13 -10.95
N MET A 110 -1.51 -25.08 -11.37
CA MET A 110 -1.45 -24.62 -12.75
C MET A 110 -0.05 -24.81 -13.30
N SER A 111 0.05 -25.11 -14.60
CA SER A 111 1.34 -25.06 -15.27
C SER A 111 1.92 -23.64 -15.22
N PRO A 112 3.23 -23.45 -15.04
CA PRO A 112 3.85 -22.12 -15.06
C PRO A 112 3.50 -21.33 -16.33
N THR A 113 3.54 -21.98 -17.50
CA THR A 113 3.21 -21.34 -18.78
C THR A 113 1.77 -20.84 -18.84
N ASP A 114 0.80 -21.63 -18.37
CA ASP A 114 -0.61 -21.20 -18.36
C ASP A 114 -0.81 -20.03 -17.39
N LEU A 115 -0.18 -20.09 -16.21
CA LEU A 115 -0.26 -19.02 -15.23
C LEU A 115 0.38 -17.72 -15.75
N THR A 116 1.53 -17.79 -16.43
CA THR A 116 2.17 -16.62 -17.05
C THR A 116 1.23 -15.96 -18.07
N ASN A 117 0.63 -16.75 -18.96
CA ASN A 117 -0.32 -16.25 -19.96
C ASN A 117 -1.59 -15.67 -19.33
N ASP A 118 -2.12 -16.31 -18.29
CA ASP A 118 -3.29 -15.85 -17.56
C ASP A 118 -3.04 -14.52 -16.84
N VAL A 119 -1.85 -14.31 -16.27
CA VAL A 119 -1.46 -13.03 -15.66
C VAL A 119 -1.29 -11.95 -16.74
N LEU A 120 -0.61 -12.25 -17.84
CA LEU A 120 -0.47 -11.31 -18.98
C LEU A 120 -1.83 -10.86 -19.52
N TYR A 121 -2.75 -11.81 -19.72
CA TYR A 121 -4.11 -11.51 -20.19
C TYR A 121 -4.83 -10.56 -19.23
N GLN A 122 -4.77 -10.84 -17.92
CA GLN A 122 -5.44 -10.04 -16.90
C GLN A 122 -4.92 -8.60 -16.85
N ILE A 123 -3.60 -8.41 -16.92
CA ILE A 123 -2.99 -7.07 -16.94
C ILE A 123 -3.43 -6.32 -18.19
N GLY A 124 -3.35 -6.94 -19.37
CA GLY A 124 -3.76 -6.29 -20.63
C GLY A 124 -5.26 -5.95 -20.69
N ALA A 125 -6.12 -6.80 -20.12
CA ALA A 125 -7.55 -6.54 -20.03
C ALA A 125 -7.84 -5.31 -19.15
N LEU A 126 -7.18 -5.20 -17.99
CA LEU A 126 -7.35 -4.04 -17.11
C LEU A 126 -6.72 -2.78 -17.71
N GLU A 127 -5.56 -2.88 -18.37
CA GLU A 127 -4.91 -1.75 -19.05
C GLU A 127 -5.85 -1.08 -20.04
N ALA A 128 -6.60 -1.86 -20.84
CA ALA A 128 -7.57 -1.30 -21.76
C ALA A 128 -8.67 -0.49 -21.05
N MET A 129 -9.10 -0.92 -19.86
CA MET A 129 -10.10 -0.21 -19.05
C MET A 129 -9.52 1.04 -18.39
N ALA A 130 -8.29 0.96 -17.87
CA ALA A 130 -7.57 2.09 -17.29
C ALA A 130 -7.30 3.17 -18.36
N HIS A 131 -6.85 2.77 -19.55
CA HIS A 131 -6.62 3.66 -20.68
C HIS A 131 -7.90 4.36 -21.13
N ALA A 132 -9.04 3.66 -21.15
CA ALA A 132 -10.34 4.27 -21.43
C ALA A 132 -10.78 5.32 -20.39
N ALA A 133 -10.19 5.30 -19.19
CA ALA A 133 -10.36 6.30 -18.13
C ALA A 133 -9.25 7.37 -18.12
N GLY A 134 -8.35 7.37 -19.12
CA GLY A 134 -7.21 8.30 -19.18
C GLY A 134 -6.10 8.00 -18.18
N GLN A 135 -6.05 6.76 -17.68
CA GLN A 135 -5.06 6.26 -16.72
C GLN A 135 -4.30 5.06 -17.31
N ARG A 136 -3.42 4.45 -16.53
CA ARG A 136 -2.71 3.20 -16.86
C ARG A 136 -2.65 2.29 -15.64
N VAL A 137 -2.40 1.00 -15.83
CA VAL A 137 -2.00 0.12 -14.72
C VAL A 137 -0.61 0.55 -14.22
N ARG A 138 -0.47 0.69 -12.91
CA ARG A 138 0.72 1.23 -12.23
C ARG A 138 1.45 0.23 -11.36
N TYR A 139 0.83 -0.91 -11.04
CA TYR A 139 1.45 -2.00 -10.27
C TYR A 139 0.64 -3.30 -10.42
N VAL A 140 1.17 -4.41 -9.93
CA VAL A 140 0.48 -5.71 -9.89
C VAL A 140 0.45 -6.25 -8.46
N LYS A 141 -0.72 -6.76 -8.05
CA LYS A 141 -0.92 -7.46 -6.77
C LYS A 141 -1.68 -8.77 -7.02
N PRO A 142 -1.12 -9.94 -6.70
CA PRO A 142 -1.86 -11.18 -6.79
C PRO A 142 -3.07 -11.24 -5.82
N HIS A 143 -4.14 -11.91 -6.20
CA HIS A 143 -5.37 -12.05 -5.41
C HIS A 143 -5.40 -13.37 -4.63
N GLY A 144 -6.04 -13.34 -3.46
CA GLY A 144 -6.64 -14.51 -2.83
C GLY A 144 -5.69 -15.71 -2.66
N ALA A 145 -6.07 -16.85 -3.23
CA ALA A 145 -5.27 -18.07 -3.13
C ALA A 145 -3.97 -17.99 -3.92
N LEU A 146 -3.92 -17.24 -5.03
CA LEU A 146 -2.68 -17.05 -5.78
C LEU A 146 -1.67 -16.31 -4.90
N TYR A 147 -2.07 -15.19 -4.28
CA TYR A 147 -1.23 -14.45 -3.34
C TYR A 147 -0.66 -15.35 -2.24
N ASN A 148 -1.51 -16.15 -1.60
CA ASN A 148 -1.08 -17.03 -0.51
C ASN A 148 -0.17 -18.16 -1.01
N ALA A 149 -0.42 -18.71 -2.20
CA ALA A 149 0.36 -19.81 -2.76
C ALA A 149 1.80 -19.37 -3.05
N ILE A 150 1.97 -18.25 -3.75
CA ILE A 150 3.27 -17.73 -4.18
C ILE A 150 4.12 -17.15 -3.04
N VAL A 151 3.59 -17.12 -1.80
CA VAL A 151 4.41 -16.89 -0.60
C VAL A 151 5.49 -17.98 -0.49
N TYR A 152 5.18 -19.20 -0.90
CA TYR A 152 6.07 -20.37 -0.79
C TYR A 152 6.28 -21.13 -2.11
N HIS A 153 5.36 -21.00 -3.07
CA HIS A 153 5.39 -21.79 -4.30
C HIS A 153 6.30 -21.17 -5.37
N GLU A 154 7.53 -21.66 -5.44
CA GLU A 154 8.60 -21.19 -6.33
C GLU A 154 8.21 -21.09 -7.82
N GLU A 155 7.65 -22.16 -8.39
CA GLU A 155 7.37 -22.17 -9.84
C GLU A 155 6.25 -21.19 -10.24
N GLN A 156 5.17 -21.13 -9.46
CA GLN A 156 4.10 -20.16 -9.71
C GLN A 156 4.56 -18.72 -9.43
N ALA A 157 5.38 -18.49 -8.40
CA ALA A 157 5.98 -17.17 -8.15
C ALA A 157 6.85 -16.70 -9.33
N ALA A 158 7.67 -17.59 -9.89
CA ALA A 158 8.47 -17.30 -11.07
C ALA A 158 7.60 -17.02 -12.30
N ALA A 159 6.53 -17.79 -12.51
CA ALA A 159 5.59 -17.59 -13.62
C ALA A 159 4.89 -16.23 -13.57
N VAL A 160 4.44 -15.80 -12.39
CA VAL A 160 3.84 -14.46 -12.21
C VAL A 160 4.90 -13.37 -12.45
N ALA A 161 6.14 -13.57 -12.00
CA ALA A 161 7.21 -12.57 -12.14
C ALA A 161 7.60 -12.39 -13.61
N GLU A 162 7.71 -13.50 -14.33
CA GLU A 162 7.94 -13.53 -15.78
C GLU A 162 6.82 -12.78 -16.53
N ALA A 163 5.56 -13.00 -16.15
CA ALA A 163 4.44 -12.31 -16.78
C ALA A 163 4.53 -10.79 -16.60
N VAL A 164 4.77 -10.32 -15.37
CA VAL A 164 4.86 -8.87 -15.10
C VAL A 164 6.07 -8.26 -15.81
N ALA A 165 7.24 -8.90 -15.76
CA ALA A 165 8.45 -8.42 -16.42
C ALA A 165 8.32 -8.41 -17.96
N THR A 166 7.59 -9.38 -18.53
CA THR A 166 7.29 -9.44 -19.97
C THR A 166 6.33 -8.32 -20.38
N TYR A 167 5.36 -7.99 -19.54
CA TYR A 167 4.40 -6.92 -19.82
C TYR A 167 5.05 -5.53 -19.74
N ASP A 168 5.66 -5.19 -18.60
CA ASP A 168 6.36 -3.94 -18.37
C ASP A 168 7.35 -4.11 -17.20
N PRO A 169 8.67 -4.15 -17.45
CA PRO A 169 9.67 -4.34 -16.40
C PRO A 169 9.75 -3.15 -15.43
N ALA A 170 9.12 -2.01 -15.73
CA ALA A 170 9.03 -0.87 -14.83
C ALA A 170 7.86 -0.97 -13.82
N LEU A 171 6.97 -1.95 -13.97
CA LEU A 171 5.85 -2.11 -13.02
C LEU A 171 6.34 -2.64 -11.67
N PRO A 172 6.10 -1.91 -10.57
CA PRO A 172 6.29 -2.46 -9.24
C PRO A 172 5.27 -3.58 -8.95
N VAL A 173 5.68 -4.53 -8.11
CA VAL A 173 4.81 -5.60 -7.62
C VAL A 173 4.62 -5.51 -6.11
N LEU A 174 3.41 -5.79 -5.66
CA LEU A 174 3.01 -5.76 -4.26
C LEU A 174 2.89 -7.19 -3.71
N GLY A 175 3.42 -7.43 -2.52
CA GLY A 175 3.41 -8.76 -1.91
C GLY A 175 3.83 -8.79 -0.45
N LEU A 176 3.68 -9.96 0.17
CA LEU A 176 4.04 -10.17 1.57
C LEU A 176 5.57 -10.09 1.72
N PRO A 177 6.11 -9.31 2.67
CA PRO A 177 7.55 -9.25 2.94
C PRO A 177 8.14 -10.65 3.19
N GLY A 178 9.29 -10.93 2.58
CA GLY A 178 9.97 -12.23 2.70
C GLY A 178 9.36 -13.38 1.90
N SER A 179 8.31 -13.12 1.10
CA SER A 179 7.74 -14.13 0.21
C SER A 179 8.68 -14.54 -0.92
N VAL A 180 8.54 -15.79 -1.36
CA VAL A 180 9.13 -16.29 -2.60
C VAL A 180 8.73 -15.42 -3.80
N TRP A 181 7.47 -14.96 -3.83
CA TRP A 181 6.97 -14.00 -4.81
C TRP A 181 7.85 -12.77 -4.99
N LEU A 182 8.11 -12.03 -3.91
CA LEU A 182 8.95 -10.84 -3.99
C LEU A 182 10.40 -11.22 -4.35
N GLY A 183 10.93 -12.33 -3.85
CA GLY A 183 12.26 -12.80 -4.22
C GLY A 183 12.39 -13.11 -5.72
N ARG A 184 11.38 -13.73 -6.33
CA ARG A 184 11.36 -14.02 -7.78
C ARG A 184 11.16 -12.76 -8.62
N ALA A 185 10.33 -11.83 -8.17
CA ALA A 185 10.15 -10.55 -8.83
C ALA A 185 11.45 -9.72 -8.84
N GLU A 186 12.18 -9.66 -7.73
CA GLU A 186 13.47 -8.99 -7.66
C GLU A 186 14.51 -9.63 -8.59
N GLN A 187 14.56 -10.97 -8.64
CA GLN A 187 15.43 -11.70 -9.59
C GLN A 187 15.08 -11.41 -11.06
N ALA A 188 13.81 -11.12 -11.35
CA ALA A 188 13.34 -10.70 -12.67
C ALA A 188 13.56 -9.19 -12.95
N GLY A 189 14.15 -8.44 -12.01
CA GLY A 189 14.46 -7.01 -12.15
C GLY A 189 13.29 -6.07 -11.83
N LEU A 190 12.21 -6.57 -11.24
CA LEU A 190 11.05 -5.78 -10.87
C LEU A 190 11.26 -5.07 -9.52
N ARG A 191 10.70 -3.87 -9.37
CA ARG A 191 10.62 -3.24 -8.04
C ARG A 191 9.62 -4.00 -7.17
N THR A 192 10.08 -4.49 -6.03
CA THR A 192 9.24 -5.14 -5.03
C THR A 192 8.76 -4.13 -3.98
N VAL A 193 7.52 -4.30 -3.53
CA VAL A 193 6.87 -3.44 -2.54
C VAL A 193 6.27 -4.33 -1.46
N GLY A 194 6.69 -4.13 -0.22
CA GLY A 194 6.17 -4.88 0.93
C GLY A 194 4.77 -4.41 1.34
N GLU A 195 3.87 -5.37 1.53
CA GLU A 195 2.49 -5.15 1.97
C GLU A 195 2.28 -5.57 3.43
N ALA A 196 1.61 -4.72 4.20
CA ALA A 196 1.03 -5.07 5.49
C ALA A 196 -0.50 -5.09 5.39
N PHE A 197 -1.14 -5.88 6.26
CA PHE A 197 -2.60 -6.00 6.34
C PHE A 197 -3.14 -5.40 7.63
N ALA A 198 -4.11 -4.50 7.52
CA ALA A 198 -4.66 -3.76 8.66
C ALA A 198 -5.39 -4.66 9.66
N ASP A 199 -6.25 -5.54 9.15
CA ASP A 199 -7.23 -6.31 9.91
C ASP A 199 -6.89 -7.81 9.96
N ARG A 200 -5.66 -8.21 9.64
CA ARG A 200 -5.24 -9.62 9.69
C ARG A 200 -4.33 -9.91 10.87
N ALA A 201 -4.55 -11.08 11.47
CA ALA A 201 -3.64 -11.63 12.44
C ALA A 201 -2.38 -12.17 11.75
N TYR A 202 -1.24 -11.98 12.40
CA TYR A 202 0.06 -12.47 11.94
C TYR A 202 0.48 -13.71 12.73
N THR A 203 1.23 -14.58 12.06
CA THR A 203 1.98 -15.67 12.71
C THR A 203 3.30 -15.13 13.27
N PRO A 204 4.00 -15.87 14.15
CA PRO A 204 5.32 -15.50 14.66
C PRO A 204 6.37 -15.29 13.55
N GLU A 205 6.19 -15.96 12.41
CA GLU A 205 7.04 -15.84 11.22
C GLU A 205 6.73 -14.59 10.38
N GLY A 206 5.75 -13.78 10.78
CA GLY A 206 5.32 -12.59 10.06
C GLY A 206 4.46 -12.85 8.82
N THR A 207 3.93 -14.06 8.70
CA THR A 207 2.93 -14.39 7.68
C THR A 207 1.51 -14.22 8.21
N LEU A 208 0.49 -14.41 7.35
CA LEU A 208 -0.90 -14.21 7.75
C LEU A 208 -1.52 -15.52 8.25
N VAL A 209 -2.25 -15.44 9.37
CA VAL A 209 -3.07 -16.55 9.86
C VAL A 209 -4.13 -16.89 8.81
N PRO A 210 -4.33 -18.17 8.43
CA PRO A 210 -5.32 -18.54 7.43
C PRO A 210 -6.72 -18.03 7.79
N ARG A 211 -7.44 -17.45 6.82
CA ARG A 211 -8.76 -16.83 7.05
C ARG A 211 -9.82 -17.74 7.67
N ARG A 212 -9.63 -19.06 7.60
CA ARG A 212 -10.55 -20.06 8.16
C ARG A 212 -10.34 -20.29 9.66
N GLU A 213 -9.21 -19.86 10.20
CA GLU A 213 -8.90 -20.02 11.61
C GLU A 213 -9.60 -18.96 12.47
N PRO A 214 -10.05 -19.31 13.68
CA PRO A 214 -10.55 -18.34 14.65
C PRO A 214 -9.53 -17.24 14.92
N GLY A 215 -9.98 -15.98 14.94
CA GLY A 215 -9.11 -14.82 15.20
C GLY A 215 -8.22 -14.40 14.04
N ALA A 216 -8.37 -14.98 12.85
CA ALA A 216 -7.59 -14.60 11.66
C ALA A 216 -7.87 -13.18 11.15
N VAL A 217 -9.04 -12.62 11.49
CA VAL A 217 -9.49 -11.28 11.11
C VAL A 217 -9.86 -10.51 12.37
N LEU A 218 -9.36 -9.28 12.47
CA LEU A 218 -9.67 -8.34 13.53
C LEU A 218 -10.91 -7.53 13.14
N HIS A 219 -11.71 -7.12 14.13
CA HIS A 219 -12.98 -6.44 13.88
C HIS A 219 -13.10 -5.08 14.58
N ASP A 220 -12.26 -4.78 15.57
CA ASP A 220 -12.27 -3.49 16.26
C ASP A 220 -11.50 -2.43 15.43
N PRO A 221 -12.18 -1.41 14.87
CA PRO A 221 -11.50 -0.38 14.06
C PRO A 221 -10.43 0.38 14.84
N GLN A 222 -10.60 0.58 16.14
CA GLN A 222 -9.65 1.32 16.97
C GLN A 222 -8.37 0.51 17.21
N GLU A 223 -8.52 -0.80 17.46
CA GLU A 223 -7.39 -1.72 17.56
C GLU A 223 -6.64 -1.81 16.22
N ILE A 224 -7.38 -1.94 15.12
CA ILE A 224 -6.83 -2.03 13.77
C ILE A 224 -6.02 -0.76 13.46
N ALA A 225 -6.60 0.43 13.64
CA ALA A 225 -5.93 1.69 13.35
C ALA A 225 -4.70 1.94 14.24
N ARG A 226 -4.74 1.52 15.51
CA ARG A 226 -3.57 1.53 16.39
C ARG A 226 -2.47 0.64 15.84
N ARG A 227 -2.77 -0.63 15.50
CA ARG A 227 -1.79 -1.57 14.91
C ARG A 227 -1.19 -1.04 13.61
N CYS A 228 -2.01 -0.42 12.76
CA CYS A 228 -1.54 0.18 11.52
C CYS A 228 -0.53 1.30 11.76
N LEU A 229 -0.79 2.17 12.74
CA LEU A 229 0.17 3.22 13.13
C LEU A 229 1.47 2.63 13.67
N ASP A 230 1.39 1.58 14.49
CA ASP A 230 2.58 0.88 15.00
C ASP A 230 3.42 0.33 13.83
N MET A 231 2.79 -0.37 12.87
CA MET A 231 3.47 -0.89 11.67
C MET A 231 4.14 0.23 10.86
N VAL A 232 3.45 1.35 10.62
CA VAL A 232 4.00 2.49 9.87
C VAL A 232 5.19 3.15 10.58
N ARG A 233 5.23 3.10 11.92
CA ARG A 233 6.37 3.56 12.73
C ARG A 233 7.50 2.54 12.82
N GLY A 234 7.34 1.36 12.23
CA GLY A 234 8.28 0.24 12.34
C GLY A 234 8.29 -0.39 13.73
N GLU A 235 7.25 -0.16 14.53
CA GLU A 235 7.03 -0.75 15.84
C GLU A 235 6.45 -2.17 15.70
N PRO A 236 6.74 -3.07 16.65
CA PRO A 236 6.23 -4.44 16.59
C PRO A 236 4.72 -4.48 16.87
N VAL A 237 4.03 -5.37 16.16
CA VAL A 237 2.66 -5.78 16.47
C VAL A 237 2.65 -7.20 17.05
N ALA A 238 1.64 -7.52 17.86
CA ALA A 238 1.49 -8.87 18.37
C ALA A 238 0.99 -9.83 17.26
N ALA A 239 1.71 -10.95 17.11
CA ALA A 239 1.23 -12.15 16.45
C ALA A 239 0.12 -12.83 17.27
N VAL A 240 -0.50 -13.87 16.69
CA VAL A 240 -1.62 -14.62 17.30
C VAL A 240 -1.26 -15.28 18.63
N ASP A 241 0.02 -15.55 18.89
CA ASP A 241 0.54 -16.11 20.14
C ASP A 241 1.15 -15.06 21.10
N GLY A 242 1.07 -13.78 20.73
CA GLY A 242 1.66 -12.66 21.48
C GLY A 242 3.12 -12.34 21.12
N THR A 243 3.76 -13.11 20.22
CA THR A 243 5.12 -12.82 19.75
C THR A 243 5.17 -11.44 19.08
N PRO A 244 6.13 -10.57 19.42
CA PRO A 244 6.29 -9.28 18.76
C PRO A 244 6.90 -9.44 17.36
N VAL A 245 6.17 -8.98 16.34
CA VAL A 245 6.59 -9.08 14.93
C VAL A 245 6.67 -7.70 14.31
N ARG A 246 7.78 -7.41 13.61
CA ARG A 246 7.95 -6.17 12.82
C ARG A 246 7.69 -6.47 11.36
N ILE A 247 6.80 -5.69 10.74
CA ILE A 247 6.46 -5.79 9.32
C ILE A 247 7.00 -4.56 8.61
N GLN A 248 7.93 -4.75 7.69
CA GLN A 248 8.42 -3.67 6.83
C GLN A 248 7.55 -3.61 5.58
N ALA A 249 6.73 -2.57 5.50
CA ALA A 249 5.80 -2.37 4.39
C ALA A 249 5.79 -0.91 3.93
N GLU A 250 5.63 -0.73 2.62
CA GLU A 250 5.40 0.57 1.98
C GLU A 250 3.90 0.79 1.68
N SER A 251 3.09 -0.28 1.78
CA SER A 251 1.64 -0.24 1.54
C SER A 251 0.88 -1.04 2.59
N LEU A 252 -0.25 -0.48 3.02
CA LEU A 252 -1.16 -1.06 4.00
C LEU A 252 -2.49 -1.41 3.31
N CYS A 253 -2.86 -2.68 3.35
CA CYS A 253 -4.11 -3.20 2.80
C CYS A 253 -5.26 -3.02 3.80
N VAL A 254 -6.32 -2.36 3.36
CA VAL A 254 -7.64 -2.35 4.01
C VAL A 254 -8.63 -3.11 3.12
N HIS A 255 -9.31 -4.12 3.65
CA HIS A 255 -10.25 -4.91 2.84
C HIS A 255 -11.52 -4.11 2.52
N GLY A 256 -12.04 -4.28 1.31
CA GLY A 256 -13.32 -3.70 0.87
C GLY A 256 -14.53 -4.65 0.99
N ASP A 257 -14.28 -5.94 1.20
CA ASP A 257 -15.28 -7.02 1.12
C ASP A 257 -15.98 -7.32 2.46
N SER A 258 -15.43 -6.83 3.57
CA SER A 258 -15.86 -7.21 4.92
C SER A 258 -16.92 -6.24 5.47
N PRO A 259 -17.90 -6.70 6.28
CA PRO A 259 -18.83 -5.80 6.96
C PRO A 259 -18.07 -4.74 7.77
N GLY A 260 -18.36 -3.47 7.54
CA GLY A 260 -17.67 -2.36 8.21
C GLY A 260 -16.32 -1.95 7.58
N ALA A 261 -15.92 -2.55 6.44
CA ALA A 261 -14.71 -2.24 5.69
C ALA A 261 -14.44 -0.73 5.52
N VAL A 262 -15.43 0.01 5.03
CA VAL A 262 -15.33 1.47 4.84
C VAL A 262 -15.06 2.20 6.15
N GLY A 263 -15.70 1.77 7.25
CA GLY A 263 -15.48 2.35 8.58
C GLY A 263 -14.07 2.09 9.09
N ILE A 264 -13.56 0.87 8.91
CA ILE A 264 -12.17 0.52 9.24
C ILE A 264 -11.18 1.34 8.40
N ALA A 265 -11.39 1.40 7.09
CA ALA A 265 -10.52 2.17 6.19
C ALA A 265 -10.47 3.65 6.58
N ARG A 266 -11.63 4.24 6.93
CA ARG A 266 -11.72 5.63 7.37
C ARG A 266 -11.00 5.85 8.69
N GLU A 267 -11.22 4.99 9.69
CA GLU A 267 -10.55 5.08 10.99
C GLU A 267 -9.02 4.96 10.85
N VAL A 268 -8.54 4.01 10.03
CA VAL A 268 -7.11 3.86 9.72
C VAL A 268 -6.55 5.13 9.08
N ALA A 269 -7.22 5.66 8.05
CA ALA A 269 -6.76 6.86 7.36
C ALA A 269 -6.74 8.10 8.27
N GLU A 270 -7.79 8.29 9.08
CA GLU A 270 -7.89 9.40 10.05
C GLU A 270 -6.80 9.30 11.12
N ARG A 271 -6.58 8.10 11.68
CA ARG A 271 -5.54 7.86 12.68
C ARG A 271 -4.14 8.13 12.15
N LEU A 272 -3.84 7.68 10.93
CA LEU A 272 -2.54 7.90 10.28
C LEU A 272 -2.31 9.39 10.02
N ARG A 273 -3.27 10.07 9.35
CA ARG A 273 -3.19 11.51 9.07
C ARG A 273 -3.09 12.35 10.35
N GLY A 274 -3.90 12.02 11.36
CA GLY A 274 -3.86 12.68 12.67
C GLY A 274 -2.55 12.49 13.44
N SER A 275 -1.75 11.48 13.06
CA SER A 275 -0.42 11.21 13.62
C SER A 275 0.72 11.79 12.78
N GLY A 276 0.41 12.62 11.76
CA GLY A 276 1.40 13.24 10.88
C GLY A 276 1.93 12.32 9.77
N VAL A 277 1.28 11.18 9.51
CA VAL A 277 1.62 10.30 8.39
C VAL A 277 0.95 10.81 7.11
N GLU A 278 1.74 10.96 6.06
CA GLU A 278 1.28 11.33 4.73
C GLU A 278 0.83 10.08 3.97
N LEU A 279 -0.42 10.06 3.50
CA LEU A 279 -0.94 8.97 2.68
C LEU A 279 -0.67 9.27 1.21
N VAL A 280 0.20 8.48 0.58
CA VAL A 280 0.60 8.65 -0.82
C VAL A 280 0.79 7.31 -1.51
N PRO A 281 0.46 7.20 -2.81
CA PRO A 281 0.71 5.98 -3.56
C PRO A 281 2.21 5.65 -3.64
N PHE A 282 2.57 4.39 -3.41
CA PHE A 282 3.96 3.93 -3.51
C PHE A 282 4.49 3.99 -4.95
N THR A 283 3.60 4.11 -5.94
CA THR A 283 3.93 4.25 -7.36
C THR A 283 4.32 5.69 -7.74
N GLY A 284 4.30 6.62 -6.79
CA GLY A 284 4.45 8.06 -7.01
C GLY A 284 3.13 8.74 -7.42
N THR A 285 3.08 10.06 -7.45
CA THR A 285 1.91 10.78 -7.99
C THR A 285 1.88 10.65 -9.52
N ALA A 286 0.68 10.56 -10.11
CA ALA A 286 0.57 10.71 -11.55
C ALA A 286 1.09 12.11 -11.96
N PRO A 287 1.80 12.24 -13.10
CA PRO A 287 2.20 13.54 -13.62
C PRO A 287 1.02 14.43 -14.00
#